data_AF-A0A6J4K9B5-F1
#
_entry.id   AF-A0A6J4K9B5-F1
#
_cell.length_a   1.000
_cell.length_b   1.000
_cell.length_c   1.000
_cell.angle_alpha   90.00
_cell.angle_beta   90.00
_cell.angle_gamma   90.00
#
_symmetry.space_group_name_H-M   'P 1'
#
loop_
_entity.id
_entity.type
_entity.pdbx_description
1 polymer ?
#
loop_
_entity_poly.entity_id
_entity_poly.type
_entity_poly.pdbx_seq_one_letter_code
_entity_poly.pdbx_strand_id
1 'polypeptide(L)'
;AQRFREVELTGTKFTSILKAEVLMLPILLIGGFMYWQFIWNTSPVPSPQYPYAQKMWPVQAQNQAIWTQINRPGGATWVLEALKAPVIVGGAVASLALYGVMFLAKAPMLAFYGIANGATRLPHDTIPMLVGALFGRYYFARRIGEERWTNYAPVLLAGFACGTGLIGMAAIALALISKAVQPLPF
;
A
#
# COMPACT_ATOMS: atom_id res chain seq x y z
N ALA A 1 5.67 3.26 -22.32
CA ALA A 1 4.60 3.11 -23.33
C ALA A 1 3.19 3.41 -22.78
N GLN A 2 2.79 2.86 -21.64
CA GLN A 2 1.43 3.03 -21.08
C GLN A 2 1.04 4.49 -20.78
N ARG A 3 1.96 5.30 -20.24
CA ARG A 3 1.72 6.73 -19.99
C ARG A 3 1.33 7.51 -21.24
N PHE A 4 1.91 7.21 -22.40
CA PHE A 4 1.55 7.90 -23.66
C PHE A 4 0.12 7.60 -24.09
N ARG A 5 -0.37 6.37 -23.84
CA ARG A 5 -1.75 5.98 -24.12
C ARG A 5 -2.74 6.67 -23.18
N GLU A 6 -2.36 6.86 -21.92
CA GLU A 6 -3.17 7.61 -20.93
C GLU A 6 -3.31 9.09 -21.31
N VAL A 7 -2.26 9.72 -21.82
CA VAL A 7 -2.28 11.12 -22.28
C VAL A 7 -3.17 11.29 -23.52
N GLU A 8 -3.12 10.32 -24.44
CA GLU A 8 -3.98 10.28 -25.63
C GLU A 8 -5.46 10.12 -25.25
N LEU A 9 -5.77 9.25 -24.28
CA LEU A 9 -7.14 8.98 -23.80
C LEU A 9 -7.70 10.10 -22.92
N THR A 10 -6.87 10.86 -22.21
CA THR A 10 -7.30 11.99 -21.37
C THR A 10 -7.35 13.32 -22.12
N GLY A 11 -6.95 13.36 -23.39
CA GLY A 11 -6.96 14.57 -24.22
C GLY A 11 -6.03 15.68 -23.73
N THR A 12 -5.07 15.35 -22.85
CA THR A 12 -4.15 16.31 -22.27
C THR A 12 -2.91 16.48 -23.15
N LYS A 13 -2.40 17.71 -23.29
CA LYS A 13 -1.17 17.95 -24.06
C LYS A 13 0.02 17.45 -23.23
N PHE A 14 0.93 16.70 -23.84
CA PHE A 14 2.17 16.23 -23.18
C PHE A 14 2.94 17.37 -22.49
N THR A 15 2.96 18.55 -23.12
CA THR A 15 3.59 19.74 -22.55
C THR A 15 2.91 20.24 -21.27
N SER A 16 1.62 20.01 -21.08
CA SER A 16 0.89 20.37 -19.86
C SER A 16 1.27 19.45 -18.70
N ILE A 17 1.43 18.15 -18.96
CA ILE A 17 1.85 17.17 -17.94
C ILE A 17 3.30 17.42 -17.55
N LEU A 18 4.18 17.64 -18.53
CA LEU A 18 5.57 17.96 -18.26
C LEU A 18 5.70 19.26 -17.46
N LYS A 19 4.93 20.31 -17.80
CA LYS A 19 4.90 21.55 -17.00
C LYS A 19 4.41 21.32 -15.58
N ALA A 20 3.41 20.47 -15.38
CA ALA A 20 2.92 20.11 -14.05
C ALA A 20 4.00 19.37 -13.24
N GLU A 21 4.69 18.40 -13.84
CA GLU A 21 5.75 17.63 -13.19
C GLU A 21 6.96 18.51 -12.84
N VAL A 22 7.39 19.38 -13.77
CA VAL A 22 8.47 20.35 -13.56
C VAL A 22 8.12 21.39 -12.49
N LEU A 23 6.84 21.76 -12.34
CA LEU A 23 6.39 22.65 -11.27
C LEU A 23 6.26 21.93 -9.92
N MET A 24 5.81 20.68 -9.93
CA MET A 24 5.67 19.88 -8.70
C MET A 24 7.03 19.53 -8.09
N LEU A 25 8.02 19.21 -8.91
CA LEU A 25 9.35 18.80 -8.44
C LEU A 25 10.00 19.79 -7.46
N PRO A 26 10.14 21.10 -7.77
CA PRO A 26 10.75 22.05 -6.84
C PRO A 26 9.90 22.25 -5.58
N ILE A 27 8.56 22.26 -5.70
CA ILE A 27 7.67 22.42 -4.55
C ILE A 27 7.83 21.23 -3.59
N LEU A 28 7.82 20.00 -4.11
CA LEU A 28 7.99 18.79 -3.31
C LEU A 28 9.39 18.70 -2.71
N LEU A 29 10.42 19.11 -3.44
CA LEU A 29 11.80 19.08 -2.97
C LEU A 29 12.02 20.10 -1.85
N ILE A 30 11.62 21.36 -2.04
CA ILE A 30 11.74 22.40 -1.01
C ILE A 30 10.88 22.05 0.21
N GLY A 31 9.61 21.71 0.01
CA GLY A 31 8.72 21.32 1.10
C GLY A 31 9.21 20.07 1.83
N GLY A 32 9.73 19.08 1.10
CA GLY A 32 10.32 17.87 1.65
C GLY A 32 11.55 18.14 2.50
N PHE A 33 12.49 18.98 2.03
CA PHE A 33 13.67 19.37 2.81
C PHE A 33 13.30 20.16 4.06
N MET A 34 12.36 21.10 3.97
CA MET A 34 11.86 21.85 5.14
C MET A 34 11.25 20.91 6.18
N TYR A 35 10.39 19.99 5.75
CA TYR A 35 9.76 19.00 6.61
C TYR A 35 10.79 18.07 7.26
N TRP A 36 11.77 17.62 6.49
CA TRP A 36 12.83 16.73 6.99
C TRP A 36 13.70 17.44 8.04
N GLN A 37 14.09 18.68 7.79
CA GLN A 37 14.86 19.50 8.73
C GLN A 37 14.08 19.76 10.03
N PHE A 38 12.76 19.92 9.96
CA PHE A 38 11.91 20.08 11.14
C PHE A 38 11.88 18.81 12.00
N ILE A 39 11.71 17.63 11.40
CA ILE A 39 11.68 16.36 12.14
C ILE A 39 12.99 16.13 12.89
N TRP A 40 14.14 16.32 12.23
CA TRP A 40 15.45 16.10 12.85
C TRP A 40 15.73 17.04 14.03
N ASN A 41 15.13 18.24 14.05
CA ASN A 41 15.32 19.20 15.14
C ASN A 41 14.36 19.01 16.33
N THR A 42 13.27 18.25 16.17
CA THR A 42 12.21 18.18 17.19
C THR A 42 12.45 17.11 18.26
N SER A 43 13.07 15.97 17.91
CA SER A 43 13.53 14.91 18.84
C SER A 43 14.25 13.79 18.07
N PRO A 44 15.11 12.99 18.73
CA PRO A 44 15.74 11.84 18.08
C PRO A 44 14.68 10.81 17.65
N VAL A 45 14.76 10.39 16.38
CA VAL A 45 13.95 9.30 15.83
C VAL A 45 14.75 8.02 16.08
N PRO A 46 14.38 7.06 16.95
CA PRO A 46 13.06 6.72 17.52
C PRO A 46 12.88 7.15 18.99
N SER A 47 11.76 7.80 19.29
CA SER A 47 11.37 8.22 20.63
C SER A 47 9.92 7.79 20.93
N PRO A 48 9.47 7.81 22.20
CA PRO A 48 8.07 7.56 22.55
C PRO A 48 7.06 8.51 21.85
N GLN A 49 7.53 9.64 21.31
CA GLN A 49 6.71 10.56 20.52
C GLN A 49 6.37 10.01 19.12
N TYR A 50 7.14 9.02 18.62
CA TYR A 50 6.94 8.37 17.33
C TYR A 50 6.66 6.87 17.49
N PRO A 51 5.51 6.47 18.07
CA PRO A 51 5.23 5.07 18.44
C PRO A 51 5.19 4.11 17.25
N TYR A 52 4.77 4.59 16.08
CA TYR A 52 4.78 3.77 14.85
C TYR A 52 6.21 3.49 14.38
N ALA A 53 7.07 4.51 14.30
CA ALA A 53 8.47 4.35 13.89
C ALA A 53 9.23 3.47 14.88
N GLN A 54 9.01 3.66 16.19
CA GLN A 54 9.66 2.87 17.23
C GLN A 54 9.35 1.37 17.12
N LYS A 55 8.11 0.99 16.79
CA LYS A 55 7.69 -0.42 16.74
C LYS A 55 7.88 -1.05 15.37
N MET A 56 7.60 -0.32 14.28
CA MET A 56 7.55 -0.89 12.94
C MET A 56 8.89 -0.82 12.20
N TRP A 57 9.71 0.22 12.41
CA TRP A 57 10.99 0.33 11.71
C TRP A 57 11.97 -0.80 12.04
N PRO A 58 12.13 -1.26 13.30
CA PRO A 58 13.00 -2.39 13.58
C PRO A 58 12.53 -3.67 12.89
N VAL A 59 11.21 -3.92 12.87
CA VAL A 59 10.62 -5.09 12.21
C VAL A 59 10.85 -5.04 10.70
N GLN A 60 10.62 -3.89 10.07
CA GLN A 60 10.82 -3.69 8.64
C GLN A 60 12.31 -3.78 8.26
N ALA A 61 13.18 -3.13 9.04
CA ALA A 61 14.63 -3.18 8.84
C ALA A 61 15.18 -4.60 9.00
N GLN A 62 14.70 -5.36 9.98
CA GLN A 62 15.06 -6.77 10.16
C GLN A 62 14.62 -7.62 8.97
N ASN A 63 13.38 -7.47 8.50
CA ASN A 63 12.89 -8.19 7.32
C ASN A 63 13.71 -7.85 6.07
N GLN A 64 14.03 -6.58 5.85
CA GLN A 64 14.87 -6.15 4.71
C GLN A 64 16.32 -6.63 4.85
N ALA A 65 16.87 -6.62 6.07
CA ALA A 65 18.21 -7.11 6.37
C ALA A 65 18.34 -8.61 6.04
N ILE A 66 17.35 -9.43 6.40
CA ILE A 66 17.33 -10.86 6.08
C ILE A 66 17.46 -11.09 4.56
N TRP A 67 16.66 -10.39 3.76
CA TRP A 67 16.70 -10.53 2.30
C TRP A 67 17.98 -9.98 1.66
N THR A 68 18.55 -8.89 2.19
CA THR A 68 19.80 -8.31 1.66
C THR A 68 21.04 -9.10 2.06
N GLN A 69 21.00 -9.83 3.20
CA GLN A 69 22.09 -10.71 3.66
C GLN A 69 22.26 -11.97 2.81
N ILE A 70 21.29 -12.33 1.98
CA ILE A 70 21.37 -13.49 1.07
C ILE A 70 22.55 -13.38 0.11
N ASN A 71 22.87 -12.17 -0.35
CA ASN A 71 23.95 -11.90 -1.31
C ASN A 71 25.34 -11.82 -0.67
N ARG A 72 25.45 -11.98 0.66
CA ARG A 72 26.75 -12.01 1.35
C ARG A 72 27.38 -13.42 1.22
N PRO A 73 28.72 -13.53 1.17
CA PRO A 73 29.38 -14.84 1.17
C PRO A 73 28.99 -15.62 2.45
N GLY A 74 28.44 -16.83 2.27
CA GLY A 74 27.85 -17.65 3.34
C GLY A 74 26.35 -17.45 3.59
N GLY A 75 25.72 -16.45 2.98
CA GLY A 75 24.28 -16.16 3.10
C GLY A 75 23.38 -17.13 2.33
N ALA A 76 23.88 -17.71 1.23
CA ALA A 76 23.10 -18.66 0.44
C ALA A 76 22.80 -19.97 1.19
N THR A 77 23.65 -20.37 2.15
CA THR A 77 23.57 -21.67 2.81
C THR A 77 22.33 -21.79 3.70
N TRP A 78 22.02 -20.77 4.51
CA TRP A 78 20.83 -20.78 5.37
C TRP A 78 19.53 -20.60 4.56
N VAL A 79 19.58 -19.90 3.41
CA VAL A 79 18.42 -19.76 2.52
C VAL A 79 18.11 -21.08 1.83
N LEU A 80 19.13 -21.80 1.36
CA LEU A 80 18.95 -23.11 0.73
C LEU A 80 18.47 -24.17 1.73
N GLU A 81 18.88 -24.09 2.99
CA GLU A 81 18.35 -24.94 4.07
C GLU A 81 16.90 -24.58 4.44
N ALA A 82 16.55 -23.29 4.39
CA ALA A 82 15.17 -22.84 4.54
C ALA A 82 14.28 -23.24 3.34
N LEU A 83 14.87 -23.46 2.16
CA LEU A 83 14.17 -23.84 0.94
C LEU A 83 13.83 -25.34 0.93
N LYS A 84 12.80 -25.70 1.69
CA LYS A 84 12.29 -27.08 1.73
C LYS A 84 11.54 -27.39 0.43
N ALA A 85 12.23 -27.99 -0.54
CA ALA A 85 11.66 -28.54 -1.76
C ALA A 85 10.32 -29.29 -1.58
N PRO A 86 10.12 -30.16 -0.56
CA PRO A 86 8.83 -30.83 -0.38
C PRO A 86 7.67 -29.88 -0.01
N VAL A 87 7.95 -28.76 0.67
CA VAL A 87 6.93 -27.76 1.01
C VAL A 87 6.53 -26.94 -0.22
N ILE A 88 7.49 -26.65 -1.09
CA ILE A 88 7.25 -25.92 -2.35
C ILE A 88 6.42 -26.78 -3.30
N VAL A 89 6.82 -28.03 -3.48
CA VAL A 89 6.06 -28.99 -4.31
C VAL A 89 4.69 -29.25 -3.69
N GLY A 90 4.61 -29.40 -2.37
CA GLY A 90 3.33 -29.54 -1.65
C GLY A 90 2.41 -28.33 -1.84
N GLY A 91 2.95 -27.11 -1.78
CA GLY A 91 2.20 -25.88 -2.05
C GLY A 91 1.76 -25.75 -3.51
N ALA A 92 2.62 -26.13 -4.46
CA ALA A 92 2.30 -26.16 -5.88
C ALA A 92 1.17 -27.17 -6.18
N VAL A 93 1.26 -28.38 -5.64
CA VAL A 93 0.21 -29.41 -5.78
C VAL A 93 -1.08 -28.97 -5.09
N ALA A 94 -1.01 -28.38 -3.89
CA ALA A 94 -2.19 -27.89 -3.18
C ALA A 94 -2.91 -26.76 -3.92
N SER A 95 -2.16 -25.79 -4.48
CA SER A 95 -2.74 -24.72 -5.30
C SER A 95 -3.33 -25.23 -6.61
N LEU A 96 -2.69 -26.22 -7.26
CA LEU A 96 -3.22 -26.87 -8.45
C LEU A 96 -4.49 -27.68 -8.15
N ALA A 97 -4.52 -28.37 -7.01
CA ALA A 97 -5.69 -29.10 -6.53
C ALA A 97 -6.85 -28.14 -6.23
N LEU A 98 -6.58 -27.03 -5.55
CA LEU A 98 -7.58 -25.97 -5.30
C LEU A 98 -8.13 -25.40 -6.61
N TYR A 99 -7.26 -25.17 -7.60
CA TYR A 99 -7.67 -24.76 -8.94
C TYR A 99 -8.57 -25.80 -9.62
N GLY A 100 -8.22 -27.09 -9.53
CA GLY A 100 -9.02 -28.19 -10.06
C GLY A 100 -10.41 -28.28 -9.39
N VAL A 101 -10.48 -28.13 -8.06
CA VAL A 101 -11.76 -28.09 -7.32
C VAL A 101 -12.61 -26.90 -7.77
N MET A 102 -12.01 -25.72 -7.94
CA MET A 102 -12.72 -24.54 -8.44
C MET A 102 -13.19 -24.69 -9.89
N PHE A 103 -12.42 -25.38 -10.73
CA PHE A 103 -12.79 -25.72 -12.10
C PHE A 103 -14.00 -26.66 -12.15
N LEU A 104 -14.02 -27.71 -11.32
CA LEU A 104 -15.19 -28.60 -11.20
C LEU A 104 -16.43 -27.86 -10.68
N ALA A 105 -16.24 -26.94 -9.74
CA ALA A 105 -17.31 -26.11 -9.19
C ALA A 105 -17.80 -25.00 -10.15
N LYS A 106 -17.21 -24.88 -11.36
CA LYS A 106 -17.46 -23.79 -12.32
C LYS A 106 -17.35 -22.40 -11.71
N ALA A 107 -16.48 -22.24 -10.71
CA ALA A 107 -16.28 -20.96 -10.02
C ALA A 107 -15.50 -19.99 -10.92
N PRO A 108 -15.77 -18.67 -10.85
CA PRO A 108 -15.04 -17.68 -11.64
C PRO A 108 -13.56 -17.65 -11.24
N MET A 109 -12.66 -17.51 -12.23
CA MET A 109 -11.21 -17.41 -12.03
C MET A 109 -10.83 -16.31 -11.01
N LEU A 110 -11.63 -15.24 -10.94
CA LEU A 110 -11.52 -14.17 -9.94
C LEU A 110 -11.56 -14.68 -8.48
N ALA A 111 -12.33 -15.75 -8.19
CA ALA A 111 -12.40 -16.33 -6.86
C ALA A 111 -11.08 -17.01 -6.47
N PHE A 112 -10.41 -17.69 -7.41
CA PHE A 112 -9.10 -18.29 -7.17
C PHE A 112 -8.05 -17.23 -6.84
N TYR A 113 -8.00 -16.15 -7.63
CA TYR A 113 -7.09 -15.03 -7.36
C TYR A 113 -7.41 -14.31 -6.05
N GLY A 114 -8.69 -14.22 -5.67
CA GLY A 114 -9.11 -13.67 -4.38
C GLY A 114 -8.60 -14.48 -3.19
N ILE A 115 -8.70 -15.81 -3.25
CA ILE A 115 -8.19 -16.69 -2.19
C ILE A 115 -6.66 -16.66 -2.15
N ALA A 116 -6.00 -16.73 -3.30
CA ALA A 116 -4.54 -16.71 -3.39
C ALA A 116 -3.95 -15.39 -2.85
N ASN A 117 -4.56 -14.24 -3.18
CA ASN A 117 -4.12 -12.93 -2.66
C ASN A 117 -4.58 -12.70 -1.21
N GLY A 118 -5.68 -13.31 -0.78
CA GLY A 118 -6.18 -13.20 0.59
C GLY A 118 -5.28 -13.90 1.61
N ALA A 119 -4.69 -15.04 1.24
CA ALA A 119 -3.84 -15.83 2.14
C ALA A 119 -2.53 -15.15 2.54
N THR A 120 -2.04 -14.19 1.75
CA THR A 120 -0.78 -13.47 1.99
C THR A 120 -0.96 -12.14 2.72
N ARG A 121 -2.20 -11.66 2.85
CA ARG A 121 -2.52 -10.39 3.49
C ARG A 121 -2.83 -10.57 4.97
N LEU A 122 -2.51 -9.55 5.76
CA LEU A 122 -2.82 -9.57 7.17
C LEU A 122 -4.35 -9.47 7.38
N PRO A 123 -4.91 -10.11 8.41
CA PRO A 123 -6.35 -10.11 8.66
C PRO A 123 -6.93 -8.71 8.80
N HIS A 124 -6.15 -7.77 9.35
CA HIS A 124 -6.57 -6.38 9.55
C HIS A 124 -6.81 -5.61 8.25
N ASP A 125 -6.15 -5.99 7.15
CA ASP A 125 -6.39 -5.38 5.83
C ASP A 125 -7.53 -6.08 5.08
N THR A 126 -7.66 -7.38 5.28
CA THR A 126 -8.58 -8.23 4.53
C THR A 126 -10.02 -8.09 5.00
N ILE A 127 -10.24 -7.94 6.31
CA ILE A 127 -11.59 -7.80 6.88
C ILE A 127 -12.27 -6.50 6.42
N PRO A 128 -11.66 -5.30 6.52
CA PRO A 128 -12.28 -4.06 6.02
C PRO A 128 -12.51 -4.10 4.51
N MET A 129 -11.59 -4.69 3.74
CA MET A 129 -11.75 -4.87 2.30
C MET A 129 -12.95 -5.77 1.97
N LEU A 130 -13.14 -6.87 2.73
CA LEU A 130 -14.31 -7.74 2.58
C LEU A 130 -15.60 -6.98 2.91
N VAL A 131 -15.62 -6.24 4.03
CA VAL A 131 -16.77 -5.43 4.43
C VAL A 131 -17.11 -4.41 3.34
N GLY A 132 -16.12 -3.69 2.81
CA GLY A 132 -16.30 -2.76 1.69
C GLY A 132 -16.83 -3.42 0.43
N ALA A 133 -16.33 -4.60 0.07
CA ALA A 133 -16.81 -5.36 -1.09
C ALA A 133 -18.26 -5.85 -0.91
N LEU A 134 -18.64 -6.27 0.31
CA LEU A 134 -20.01 -6.67 0.64
C LEU A 134 -20.97 -5.47 0.53
N PHE A 135 -20.59 -4.31 1.08
CA PHE A 135 -21.38 -3.08 0.93
C PHE A 135 -21.50 -2.65 -0.53
N GLY A 136 -20.40 -2.71 -1.29
CA GLY A 136 -20.38 -2.43 -2.73
C GLY A 136 -21.39 -3.29 -3.50
N ARG A 137 -21.37 -4.61 -3.25
CA ARG A 137 -22.20 -5.57 -3.98
C ARG A 137 -23.66 -5.59 -3.53
N TYR A 138 -23.92 -5.57 -2.23
CA TYR A 138 -25.29 -5.79 -1.72
C TYR A 138 -26.07 -4.50 -1.51
N TYR A 139 -25.41 -3.38 -1.20
CA TYR A 139 -26.08 -2.11 -0.94
C TYR A 139 -25.99 -1.17 -2.16
N PHE A 140 -24.77 -0.87 -2.62
CA PHE A 140 -24.57 0.14 -3.66
C PHE A 140 -24.98 -0.33 -5.06
N ALA A 141 -24.60 -1.56 -5.45
CA ALA A 141 -24.99 -2.10 -6.75
C ALA A 141 -26.51 -2.26 -6.88
N ARG A 142 -27.22 -2.61 -5.79
CA ARG A 142 -28.69 -2.71 -5.77
C ARG A 142 -29.39 -1.35 -5.84
N ARG A 143 -28.81 -0.30 -5.24
CA ARG A 143 -29.44 1.03 -5.15
C ARG A 143 -29.14 1.95 -6.34
N ILE A 144 -27.94 1.86 -6.92
CA ILE A 144 -27.44 2.78 -7.96
C ILE A 144 -27.48 2.15 -9.36
N GLY A 145 -27.53 0.82 -9.44
CA GLY A 145 -27.39 0.04 -10.67
C GLY A 145 -25.95 -0.46 -10.87
N GLU A 146 -25.80 -1.70 -11.33
CA GLU A 146 -24.51 -2.41 -11.39
C GLU A 146 -23.49 -1.75 -12.33
N GLU A 147 -23.94 -1.35 -13.53
CA GLU A 147 -23.11 -0.67 -14.51
C GLU A 147 -22.64 0.71 -14.02
N ARG A 148 -23.58 1.45 -13.42
CA ARG A 148 -23.32 2.79 -12.89
C ARG A 148 -22.37 2.74 -11.69
N TRP A 149 -22.54 1.77 -10.79
CA TRP A 149 -21.65 1.57 -9.64
C TRP A 149 -20.22 1.21 -10.07
N THR A 150 -20.06 0.32 -11.04
CA THR A 150 -18.74 -0.10 -11.53
C THR A 150 -17.94 1.08 -12.10
N ASN A 151 -18.61 2.02 -12.78
CA ASN A 151 -17.96 3.22 -13.32
C ASN A 151 -17.64 4.28 -12.26
N TYR A 152 -18.48 4.43 -11.21
CA TYR A 152 -18.24 5.40 -10.14
C TYR A 152 -17.29 4.91 -9.04
N ALA A 153 -17.17 3.60 -8.83
CA ALA A 153 -16.29 3.02 -7.82
C ALA A 153 -14.82 3.52 -7.91
N PRO A 154 -14.15 3.55 -9.09
CA PRO A 154 -12.79 4.08 -9.18
C PRO A 154 -12.70 5.58 -8.89
N VAL A 155 -13.73 6.36 -9.24
CA VAL A 155 -13.78 7.80 -8.93
C VAL A 155 -13.93 8.04 -7.43
N LEU A 156 -14.78 7.27 -6.77
CA LEU A 156 -14.98 7.33 -5.32
C LEU A 156 -13.70 6.91 -4.57
N LEU A 157 -13.02 5.86 -5.05
CA LEU A 157 -11.74 5.44 -4.49
C LEU A 157 -10.66 6.52 -4.65
N ALA A 158 -10.56 7.14 -5.83
CA ALA A 158 -9.62 8.23 -6.06
C ALA A 158 -9.92 9.44 -5.16
N GLY A 159 -11.19 9.81 -5.01
CA GLY A 159 -11.63 10.88 -4.12
C GLY A 159 -11.34 10.58 -2.65
N PHE A 160 -11.65 9.37 -2.19
CA PHE A 160 -11.34 8.94 -0.82
C PHE A 160 -9.83 8.93 -0.56
N ALA A 161 -9.02 8.37 -1.47
CA ALA A 161 -7.57 8.36 -1.34
C ALA A 161 -7.00 9.78 -1.24
N CYS A 162 -7.44 10.69 -2.11
CA CYS A 162 -7.05 12.10 -2.05
C CYS A 162 -7.46 12.76 -0.73
N GLY A 163 -8.70 12.55 -0.28
CA GLY A 163 -9.23 13.09 0.97
C GLY A 163 -8.48 12.58 2.20
N THR A 164 -8.19 11.29 2.28
CA THR A 164 -7.39 10.70 3.38
C THR A 164 -5.97 11.27 3.41
N GLY A 165 -5.37 11.54 2.24
CA GLY A 165 -4.08 12.21 2.14
C GLY A 165 -4.12 13.64 2.70
N LEU A 166 -5.08 14.45 2.25
CA LEU A 166 -5.22 15.84 2.69
C LEU A 166 -5.52 15.97 4.19
N ILE A 167 -6.46 15.18 4.70
CA ILE A 167 -6.81 15.18 6.13
C ILE A 167 -5.63 14.65 6.95
N GLY A 168 -4.94 13.61 6.47
CA GLY A 168 -3.74 13.08 7.11
C GLY A 168 -2.64 14.14 7.25
N MET A 169 -2.38 14.90 6.18
CA MET A 169 -1.41 15.99 6.21
C MET A 169 -1.83 17.11 7.16
N ALA A 170 -3.11 17.50 7.17
CA ALA A 170 -3.62 18.51 8.09
C ALA A 170 -3.51 18.06 9.56
N ALA A 171 -3.84 16.80 9.85
CA ALA A 171 -3.72 16.23 11.20
C ALA A 171 -2.26 16.19 11.66
N ILE A 172 -1.32 15.83 10.78
CA ILE A 172 0.11 15.87 11.08
C ILE A 172 0.54 17.31 11.37
N ALA A 173 0.16 18.29 10.53
CA ALA A 173 0.50 19.69 10.76
C ALA A 173 -0.01 20.21 12.11
N LEU A 174 -1.27 19.91 12.48
CA LEU A 174 -1.84 20.27 13.78
C LEU A 174 -1.12 19.57 14.95
N ALA A 175 -0.79 18.29 14.79
CA ALA A 175 -0.04 17.54 15.80
C ALA A 175 1.35 18.14 16.02
N LEU A 176 2.06 18.54 14.95
CA LEU A 176 3.37 19.17 15.04
C LEU A 176 3.30 20.56 15.70
N ILE A 177 2.29 21.39 15.38
CA ILE A 177 2.07 22.67 16.05
C ILE A 177 1.78 22.45 17.55
N SER A 178 0.90 21.51 17.87
CA SER A 178 0.59 21.17 19.27
C SER A 178 1.83 20.74 20.04
N LYS A 179 2.74 19.99 19.41
CA LYS A 179 4.00 19.55 20.03
C LYS A 179 5.04 20.65 20.14
N ALA A 180 5.08 21.60 19.20
CA ALA A 180 5.97 22.77 19.28
C ALA A 180 5.56 23.77 20.38
N VAL A 181 4.28 23.81 20.75
CA VAL A 181 3.74 24.72 21.78
C VAL A 181 3.77 24.11 23.19
N GLN A 182 3.86 22.77 23.32
CA GLN A 182 4.03 22.15 24.63
C GLN A 182 5.39 22.54 25.21
N PRO A 183 5.44 23.24 26.37
CA PRO A 183 6.70 23.56 27.01
C PRO A 183 7.40 22.25 27.35
N LEU A 184 8.69 22.13 26.98
CA LEU A 184 9.51 20.98 27.31
C LEU A 184 9.40 20.73 28.83
N PRO A 185 8.86 19.59 29.28
CA PRO A 185 9.08 19.15 30.64
C PRO A 185 10.48 18.54 30.63
N PHE A 186 11.50 19.41 30.72
CA PHE A 186 12.94 19.11 30.82
C PHE A 186 13.54 18.35 29.62
#